data_AF-A0A7S2UBW0-F1
#
_entry.id   AF-A0A7S2UBW0-F1
#
_cell.length_a   1.000
_cell.length_b   1.000
_cell.length_c   1.000
_cell.angle_alpha   90.00
_cell.angle_beta   90.00
_cell.angle_gamma   90.00
#
_symmetry.space_group_name_H-M   'P 1'
#
loop_
_entity.id
_entity.type
_entity.pdbx_description
1 polymer ?
#
loop_
_entity_poly.entity_id
_entity_poly.type
_entity_poly.pdbx_seq_one_letter_code
_entity_poly.pdbx_strand_id
1 'polypeptide(L)'
;PGNYQRQGKTLLLLHGWMGDKNEWEEVVMSLIDTLPEDWQIVAIDLPGHGEAPIINSERYQSVRGALGMEHLSSFVDDDILESGLSIEHMAAAVLNSVIKDPTIQHLDAICGYSLGGRVALSMSRAFATQTSEIKETAPLIDTDTKLILLGSDPGMLLDRKHKNVQE
;
A
#
# COMPACT_ATOMS: atom_id res chain seq x y z
N PRO A 1 29.52 -8.97 7.85
CA PRO A 1 28.06 -9.15 7.74
C PRO A 1 27.67 -9.25 6.26
N GLY A 2 26.96 -10.30 5.88
CA GLY A 2 26.97 -10.90 4.53
C GLY A 2 26.61 -9.95 3.39
N ASN A 3 27.42 -10.02 2.32
CA ASN A 3 27.12 -9.45 1.01
C ASN A 3 25.96 -10.23 0.39
N TYR A 4 24.73 -9.80 0.65
CA TYR A 4 23.58 -10.19 -0.18
C TYR A 4 23.66 -9.32 -1.44
N GLN A 5 23.98 -9.92 -2.58
CA GLN A 5 23.87 -9.21 -3.85
C GLN A 5 22.38 -8.98 -4.13
N ARG A 6 21.93 -7.72 -4.07
CA ARG A 6 20.56 -7.33 -4.45
C ARG A 6 20.31 -7.80 -5.89
N GLN A 7 19.39 -8.73 -6.09
CA GLN A 7 18.96 -9.14 -7.42
C GLN A 7 17.85 -8.21 -7.89
N GLY A 8 18.23 -7.14 -8.58
CA GLY A 8 17.29 -6.16 -9.13
C GLY A 8 16.71 -5.19 -8.09
N LYS A 9 16.17 -4.08 -8.59
CA LYS A 9 15.50 -3.03 -7.80
C LYS A 9 14.00 -3.19 -7.89
N THR A 10 13.27 -3.00 -6.80
CA THR A 10 11.80 -3.16 -6.82
C THR A 10 11.06 -1.84 -6.67
N LEU A 11 10.14 -1.58 -7.60
CA LEU A 11 9.15 -0.49 -7.55
C LEU A 11 7.76 -1.08 -7.22
N LEU A 12 7.20 -0.69 -6.07
CA LEU A 12 5.83 -1.03 -5.68
C LEU A 12 4.86 0.09 -6.07
N LEU A 13 3.73 -0.27 -6.69
CA LEU A 13 2.68 0.65 -7.12
C LEU A 13 1.39 0.40 -6.32
N LEU A 14 0.88 1.46 -5.69
CA LEU A 14 -0.31 1.42 -4.83
C LEU A 14 -1.41 2.33 -5.38
N HIS A 15 -2.52 1.73 -5.78
CA HIS A 15 -3.68 2.45 -6.31
C HIS A 15 -4.43 3.25 -5.24
N GLY A 16 -5.35 4.12 -5.67
CA GLY A 16 -6.16 4.97 -4.81
C GLY A 16 -7.47 4.32 -4.38
N TRP A 17 -8.29 5.09 -3.66
CA TRP A 17 -9.62 4.63 -3.24
C TRP A 17 -10.48 4.23 -4.45
N MET A 18 -11.18 3.09 -4.36
CA MET A 18 -12.06 2.55 -5.40
C MET A 18 -11.36 2.12 -6.71
N GLY A 19 -10.03 2.17 -6.75
CA GLY A 19 -9.21 1.63 -7.84
C GLY A 19 -8.83 0.15 -7.61
N ASP A 20 -8.01 -0.36 -8.52
CA ASP A 20 -7.36 -1.68 -8.44
C ASP A 20 -5.97 -1.64 -9.12
N LYS A 21 -5.23 -2.74 -9.07
CA LYS A 21 -3.87 -2.85 -9.63
C LYS A 21 -3.78 -2.53 -11.12
N ASN A 22 -4.86 -2.69 -11.90
CA ASN A 22 -4.84 -2.51 -13.34
C ASN A 22 -4.80 -1.04 -13.76
N GLU A 23 -5.10 -0.10 -12.85
CA GLU A 23 -4.91 1.34 -13.11
C GLU A 23 -3.47 1.70 -13.47
N TRP A 24 -2.52 0.85 -13.11
CA TRP A 24 -1.11 1.04 -13.40
C TRP A 24 -0.68 0.46 -14.76
N GLU A 25 -1.53 -0.24 -15.52
CA GLU A 25 -1.11 -0.92 -16.77
C GLU A 25 -0.41 0.01 -17.76
N GLU A 26 -1.01 1.16 -18.08
CA GLU A 26 -0.41 2.14 -19.00
C GLU A 26 0.92 2.71 -18.47
N VAL A 27 0.97 2.96 -17.16
CA VAL A 27 2.18 3.46 -16.49
C VAL A 27 3.28 2.41 -16.51
N VAL A 28 2.95 1.15 -16.25
CA VAL A 28 3.88 0.01 -16.27
C VAL A 28 4.46 -0.16 -17.66
N MET A 29 3.66 -0.08 -18.72
CA MET A 29 4.16 -0.15 -20.10
C MET A 29 5.19 0.94 -20.40
N SER A 30 4.89 2.19 -20.02
CA SER A 30 5.82 3.31 -20.17
C SER A 30 7.08 3.17 -19.31
N LEU A 31 6.96 2.61 -18.11
CA LEU A 31 8.09 2.37 -17.21
C LEU A 31 9.00 1.26 -17.71
N ILE A 32 8.47 0.19 -18.31
CA ILE A 32 9.27 -0.89 -18.89
C ILE A 32 10.17 -0.36 -20.02
N ASP A 33 9.69 0.59 -20.81
CA ASP A 33 10.46 1.20 -21.91
C ASP A 33 11.55 2.18 -21.43
N THR A 34 11.43 2.70 -20.20
CA THR A 34 12.28 3.79 -19.69
C THR A 34 13.20 3.39 -18.54
N LEU A 35 12.80 2.40 -17.73
CA LEU A 35 13.61 1.88 -16.63
C LEU A 35 14.62 0.86 -17.14
N PRO A 36 15.81 0.78 -16.52
CA PRO A 36 16.77 -0.27 -16.84
C PRO A 36 16.23 -1.66 -16.46
N GLU A 37 16.71 -2.69 -17.17
CA GLU A 37 16.25 -4.09 -17.06
C GLU A 37 16.40 -4.71 -15.65
N ASP A 38 17.13 -4.05 -14.75
CA ASP A 38 17.27 -4.46 -13.36
C ASP A 38 16.07 -4.10 -12.48
N TRP A 39 15.08 -3.35 -12.99
CA TRP A 39 13.88 -2.98 -12.23
C TRP A 39 12.75 -4.00 -12.37
N GLN A 40 12.29 -4.51 -11.23
CA GLN A 40 11.04 -5.22 -11.06
C GLN A 40 9.93 -4.23 -10.69
N ILE A 41 8.83 -4.21 -11.44
CA ILE A 41 7.66 -3.37 -11.16
C ILE A 41 6.54 -4.27 -10.64
N VAL A 42 5.95 -3.91 -9.49
CA VAL A 42 4.90 -4.68 -8.82
C VAL A 42 3.72 -3.77 -8.55
N ALA A 43 2.54 -4.11 -9.07
CA ALA A 43 1.27 -3.48 -8.71
C ALA A 43 0.44 -4.46 -7.89
N ILE A 44 -0.17 -3.99 -6.79
CA ILE A 44 -0.95 -4.83 -5.88
C ILE A 44 -2.29 -4.18 -5.56
N ASP A 45 -3.31 -5.03 -5.41
CA ASP A 45 -4.61 -4.63 -4.90
C ASP A 45 -4.53 -4.34 -3.40
N LEU A 46 -5.03 -3.18 -2.99
CA LEU A 46 -5.21 -2.84 -1.59
C LEU A 46 -6.29 -3.73 -0.97
N PRO A 47 -6.22 -4.03 0.35
CA PRO A 47 -7.20 -4.90 0.98
C PRO A 47 -8.65 -4.43 0.77
N GLY A 48 -9.53 -5.36 0.39
CA GLY A 48 -10.93 -5.06 0.07
C GLY A 48 -11.17 -4.37 -1.28
N HIS A 49 -10.14 -4.22 -2.11
CA HIS A 49 -10.22 -3.67 -3.47
C HIS A 49 -9.79 -4.71 -4.50
N GLY A 50 -10.21 -4.55 -5.77
CA GLY A 50 -9.87 -5.47 -6.86
C GLY A 50 -10.16 -6.93 -6.51
N GLU A 51 -9.12 -7.77 -6.57
CA GLU A 51 -9.20 -9.19 -6.22
C GLU A 51 -8.79 -9.47 -4.77
N ALA A 52 -8.31 -8.46 -4.02
CA ALA A 52 -7.86 -8.63 -2.65
C ALA A 52 -9.06 -8.79 -1.69
N PRO A 53 -9.07 -9.85 -0.86
CA PRO A 53 -10.15 -10.06 0.08
C PRO A 53 -10.20 -8.96 1.15
N ILE A 54 -11.41 -8.71 1.67
CA ILE A 54 -11.58 -7.84 2.85
C ILE A 54 -10.97 -8.57 4.05
N ILE A 55 -10.13 -7.85 4.81
CA ILE A 55 -9.35 -8.35 5.97
C ILE A 55 -10.24 -9.05 7.02
N ASN A 56 -11.56 -8.76 7.03
CA ASN A 56 -12.56 -9.31 7.95
C ASN A 56 -13.83 -9.88 7.26
N SER A 57 -13.74 -10.41 6.03
CA SER A 57 -14.91 -11.04 5.40
C SER A 57 -15.47 -12.23 6.23
N GLU A 58 -16.78 -12.53 6.13
CA GLU A 58 -17.42 -13.68 6.80
C GLU A 58 -16.68 -14.99 6.53
N ARG A 59 -16.11 -15.14 5.33
CA ARG A 59 -15.27 -16.28 4.94
C ARG A 59 -13.97 -16.34 5.76
N TYR A 60 -13.36 -15.20 6.06
CA TYR A 60 -12.17 -15.10 6.90
C TYR A 60 -12.48 -15.42 8.37
N GLN A 61 -13.63 -14.95 8.88
CA GLN A 61 -14.10 -15.30 10.21
C GLN A 61 -14.38 -16.81 10.34
N SER A 62 -15.00 -17.41 9.32
CA SER A 62 -15.28 -18.85 9.27
C SER A 62 -14.00 -19.69 9.26
N VAL A 63 -13.00 -19.30 8.48
CA VAL A 63 -11.69 -19.98 8.46
C VAL A 63 -10.94 -19.81 9.79
N ARG A 64 -11.00 -18.62 10.40
CA ARG A 64 -10.41 -18.40 11.75
C ARG A 64 -11.05 -19.28 12.81
N GLY A 65 -12.39 -19.37 12.83
CA GLY A 65 -13.10 -20.26 13.74
C GLY A 65 -12.80 -21.74 13.48
N ALA A 66 -12.60 -22.14 12.23
CA ALA A 66 -12.18 -23.50 11.91
C ALA A 66 -10.74 -23.81 12.34
N LEU A 67 -9.88 -22.79 12.41
CA LEU A 67 -8.47 -22.89 12.82
C LEU A 67 -8.26 -22.70 14.34
N GLY A 68 -9.32 -22.55 15.14
CA GLY A 68 -9.21 -22.38 16.59
C GLY A 68 -8.61 -21.03 17.02
N MET A 69 -8.65 -20.02 16.13
CA MET A 69 -8.08 -18.70 16.36
C MET A 69 -9.05 -17.71 17.01
N GLU A 70 -10.21 -18.17 17.49
CA GLU A 70 -11.26 -17.35 18.12
C GLU A 70 -10.83 -16.67 19.43
N HIS A 71 -9.85 -17.21 20.16
CA HIS A 71 -9.46 -16.65 21.46
C HIS A 71 -8.71 -15.31 21.39
N LEU A 72 -8.29 -14.87 20.20
CA LEU A 72 -7.69 -13.55 20.03
C LEU A 72 -8.76 -12.43 19.99
N SER A 73 -10.05 -12.75 19.89
CA SER A 73 -11.14 -11.76 19.82
C SER A 73 -11.78 -11.43 21.18
N SER A 74 -11.46 -12.13 22.26
CA SER A 74 -12.02 -11.81 23.59
C SER A 74 -11.36 -10.59 24.26
N PHE A 75 -10.32 -10.02 23.64
CA PHE A 75 -9.68 -8.75 24.03
C PHE A 75 -9.97 -7.62 23.05
N VAL A 76 -10.95 -7.82 22.16
CA VAL A 76 -11.12 -7.02 20.97
C VAL A 76 -12.49 -6.35 21.02
N ASP A 77 -12.51 -5.13 21.57
CA ASP A 77 -13.67 -4.23 21.57
C ASP A 77 -14.20 -4.01 20.13
N ASP A 78 -15.48 -3.66 20.00
CA ASP A 78 -16.14 -3.29 18.73
C ASP A 78 -15.35 -2.21 17.93
N ASP A 79 -14.48 -1.44 18.59
CA ASP A 79 -13.53 -0.48 17.96
C ASP A 79 -12.52 -1.14 16.99
N ILE A 80 -12.29 -2.45 17.07
CA ILE A 80 -11.34 -3.17 16.20
C ILE A 80 -11.99 -3.67 14.89
N LEU A 81 -13.33 -3.65 14.79
CA LEU A 81 -14.00 -3.75 13.49
C LEU A 81 -13.66 -2.53 12.61
N GLU A 82 -13.44 -1.36 13.20
CA GLU A 82 -12.91 -0.18 12.49
C GLU A 82 -11.39 -0.28 12.25
N SER A 83 -10.63 -0.95 13.12
CA SER A 83 -9.17 -1.04 12.95
C SER A 83 -8.76 -1.83 11.71
N GLY A 84 -9.55 -2.81 11.27
CA GLY A 84 -9.33 -3.52 10.00
C GLY A 84 -9.36 -2.65 8.74
N LEU A 85 -9.83 -1.39 8.86
CA LEU A 85 -9.89 -0.39 7.79
C LEU A 85 -8.87 0.74 7.97
N SER A 86 -8.02 0.70 9.00
CA SER A 86 -7.01 1.74 9.23
C SER A 86 -5.91 1.69 8.18
N ILE A 87 -5.31 2.85 7.89
CA ILE A 87 -4.20 2.96 6.91
C ILE A 87 -3.00 2.12 7.37
N GLU A 88 -2.76 2.01 8.67
CA GLU A 88 -1.74 1.16 9.29
C GLU A 88 -1.99 -0.33 9.02
N HIS A 89 -3.23 -0.79 9.14
CA HIS A 89 -3.58 -2.19 8.84
C HIS A 89 -3.48 -2.49 7.36
N MET A 90 -3.90 -1.56 6.49
CA MET A 90 -3.71 -1.68 5.05
C MET A 90 -2.23 -1.77 4.70
N ALA A 91 -1.39 -0.91 5.28
CA ALA A 91 0.05 -0.94 5.10
C ALA A 91 0.67 -2.27 5.57
N ALA A 92 0.29 -2.77 6.75
CA ALA A 92 0.76 -4.05 7.27
C ALA A 92 0.33 -5.23 6.37
N ALA A 93 -0.90 -5.22 5.86
CA ALA A 93 -1.40 -6.25 4.95
C ALA A 93 -0.64 -6.25 3.61
N VAL A 94 -0.33 -5.08 3.06
CA VAL A 94 0.50 -4.94 1.86
C VAL A 94 1.91 -5.47 2.13
N LEU A 95 2.56 -5.03 3.21
CA LEU A 95 3.90 -5.52 3.60
C LEU A 95 3.94 -7.05 3.75
N ASN A 96 2.96 -7.62 4.44
CA ASN A 96 2.83 -9.07 4.61
C ASN A 96 2.61 -9.82 3.30
N SER A 97 2.00 -9.19 2.31
CA SER A 97 1.81 -9.79 0.98
C SER A 97 3.11 -9.73 0.18
N VAL A 98 3.82 -8.61 0.22
CA VAL A 98 5.09 -8.42 -0.49
C VAL A 98 6.20 -9.34 0.07
N ILE A 99 6.27 -9.52 1.39
CA ILE A 99 7.29 -10.39 2.03
C ILE A 99 7.12 -11.88 1.69
N LYS A 100 5.92 -12.30 1.30
CA LYS A 100 5.67 -13.69 0.88
C LYS A 100 6.23 -13.98 -0.51
N ASP A 101 6.49 -12.95 -1.31
CA ASP A 101 7.10 -13.11 -2.62
C ASP A 101 8.63 -13.27 -2.47
N PRO A 102 9.20 -14.45 -2.76
CA PRO A 102 10.63 -14.69 -2.60
C PRO A 102 11.50 -13.90 -3.59
N THR A 103 10.92 -13.31 -4.65
CA THR A 103 11.70 -12.46 -5.57
C THR A 103 11.95 -11.07 -4.99
N ILE A 104 11.13 -10.63 -4.04
CA ILE A 104 11.19 -9.28 -3.48
C ILE A 104 11.99 -9.29 -2.18
N GLN A 105 13.27 -8.91 -2.29
CA GLN A 105 14.16 -8.83 -1.14
C GLN A 105 14.16 -7.44 -0.48
N HIS A 106 13.87 -6.40 -1.27
CA HIS A 106 13.88 -5.00 -0.86
C HIS A 106 13.01 -4.16 -1.81
N LEU A 107 12.38 -3.13 -1.27
CA LEU A 107 11.66 -2.10 -2.03
C LEU A 107 12.53 -0.86 -2.18
N ASP A 108 13.03 -0.61 -3.39
CA ASP A 108 13.83 0.57 -3.71
C ASP A 108 12.95 1.81 -3.94
N ALA A 109 11.70 1.60 -4.36
CA ALA A 109 10.72 2.67 -4.52
C ALA A 109 9.29 2.20 -4.22
N ILE A 110 8.49 3.10 -3.65
CA ILE A 110 7.05 2.92 -3.45
C ILE A 110 6.34 4.14 -4.05
N CYS A 111 5.49 3.89 -5.04
CA CYS A 111 4.66 4.90 -5.68
C CYS A 111 3.21 4.70 -5.26
N GLY A 112 2.53 5.79 -4.93
CA GLY A 112 1.11 5.74 -4.65
C GLY A 112 0.42 7.08 -4.83
N TYR A 113 -0.85 7.03 -5.20
CA TYR A 113 -1.69 8.21 -5.34
C TYR A 113 -2.86 8.14 -4.35
N SER A 114 -3.35 9.28 -3.86
CA SER A 114 -4.49 9.36 -2.93
C SER A 114 -4.37 8.40 -1.72
N LEU A 115 -5.26 7.41 -1.58
CA LEU A 115 -5.21 6.37 -0.54
C LEU A 115 -3.91 5.57 -0.59
N GLY A 116 -3.47 5.13 -1.77
CA GLY A 116 -2.22 4.41 -1.96
C GLY A 116 -1.01 5.21 -1.49
N GLY A 117 -1.03 6.54 -1.67
CA GLY A 117 0.01 7.43 -1.13
C GLY A 117 0.03 7.48 0.41
N ARG A 118 -1.15 7.45 1.05
CA ARG A 118 -1.25 7.38 2.52
C ARG A 118 -0.76 6.02 3.05
N VAL A 119 -1.09 4.94 2.35
CA VAL A 119 -0.62 3.59 2.66
C VAL A 119 0.91 3.53 2.52
N ALA A 120 1.48 4.04 1.42
CA ALA A 120 2.93 4.12 1.20
C ALA A 120 3.65 4.85 2.34
N LEU A 121 3.10 5.99 2.78
CA LEU A 121 3.66 6.74 3.90
C LEU A 121 3.61 5.95 5.21
N SER A 122 2.50 5.24 5.46
CA SER A 122 2.34 4.40 6.64
C SER A 122 3.33 3.22 6.64
N MET A 123 3.55 2.58 5.49
CA MET A 123 4.57 1.54 5.31
C MET A 123 5.98 2.06 5.67
N SER A 124 6.34 3.23 5.18
CA SER A 124 7.65 3.85 5.48
C SER A 124 7.78 4.26 6.97
N ARG A 125 6.71 4.77 7.58
CA ARG A 125 6.69 5.11 9.01
C ARG A 125 6.80 3.88 9.92
N ALA A 126 6.17 2.76 9.54
CA ALA A 126 6.24 1.51 10.28
C ALA A 126 7.69 1.03 10.44
N PHE A 127 8.50 1.16 9.38
CA PHE A 127 9.95 0.92 9.44
C PHE A 127 10.67 1.87 10.43
N ALA A 128 10.41 3.17 10.33
CA ALA A 128 11.10 4.18 11.15
C ALA A 128 10.79 4.08 12.66
N THR A 129 9.63 3.53 13.02
CA THR A 129 9.14 3.49 14.41
C THR A 129 9.34 2.15 15.13
N GLN A 130 9.83 1.10 14.44
CA GLN A 130 10.06 -0.24 14.98
C GLN A 130 8.93 -0.72 15.92
N THR A 131 7.67 -0.57 15.49
CA THR A 131 6.52 -0.95 16.30
C THR A 131 6.55 -2.47 16.54
N SER A 132 6.33 -2.91 17.78
CA SER A 132 6.66 -4.26 18.24
C SER A 132 5.86 -5.41 17.59
N GLU A 133 4.80 -5.11 16.85
CA GLU A 133 4.03 -6.08 16.05
C GLU A 133 4.68 -6.40 14.69
N ILE A 134 5.69 -5.61 14.26
CA ILE A 134 6.37 -5.75 12.97
C ILE A 134 7.87 -5.99 13.19
N LYS A 135 8.20 -6.96 14.05
CA LYS A 135 9.60 -7.30 14.41
C LYS A 135 10.29 -8.30 13.48
N GLU A 136 9.61 -8.81 12.45
CA GLU A 136 10.16 -9.79 11.49
C GLU A 136 10.29 -9.28 10.04
N THR A 137 9.91 -8.03 9.72
CA THR A 137 9.95 -7.51 8.33
C THR A 137 11.24 -6.77 7.96
N ALA A 138 12.29 -6.93 8.77
CA ALA A 138 13.59 -6.32 8.52
C ALA A 138 14.28 -7.10 7.38
N PRO A 139 14.40 -6.58 6.14
CA PRO A 139 14.47 -5.16 5.76
C PRO A 139 13.77 -4.88 4.42
N LEU A 140 12.44 -5.03 4.32
CA LEU A 140 11.76 -4.77 3.04
C LEU A 140 11.86 -3.28 2.64
N ILE A 141 11.86 -2.38 3.62
CA ILE A 141 11.95 -0.93 3.43
C ILE A 141 13.13 -0.43 4.26
N ASP A 142 13.91 0.51 3.75
CA ASP A 142 14.99 1.19 4.47
C ASP A 142 14.95 2.71 4.25
N THR A 143 15.98 3.42 4.73
CA THR A 143 16.11 4.88 4.52
C THR A 143 16.40 5.26 3.07
N ASP A 144 16.82 4.31 2.23
CA ASP A 144 17.14 4.53 0.82
C ASP A 144 15.91 4.29 -0.08
N THR A 145 14.86 3.63 0.43
CA THR A 145 13.56 3.47 -0.25
C THR A 145 12.96 4.83 -0.61
N LYS A 146 12.73 5.06 -1.90
CA LYS A 146 12.15 6.31 -2.41
C LYS A 146 10.63 6.28 -2.34
N LEU A 147 10.03 7.35 -1.82
CA LEU A 147 8.58 7.56 -1.88
C LEU A 147 8.21 8.48 -3.05
N ILE A 148 7.34 8.00 -3.93
CA ILE A 148 6.78 8.75 -5.04
C ILE A 148 5.29 8.96 -4.75
N LEU A 149 4.94 10.13 -4.21
CA LEU A 149 3.57 10.46 -3.84
C LEU A 149 2.93 11.29 -4.94
N LEU A 150 2.03 10.68 -5.70
CA LEU A 150 1.35 11.36 -6.80
C LEU A 150 0.15 12.15 -6.25
N GLY A 151 0.18 13.46 -6.45
CA GLY A 151 -0.93 14.36 -6.15
C GLY A 151 -1.82 14.59 -7.37
N SER A 152 -3.07 14.97 -7.12
CA SER A 152 -3.95 15.53 -8.14
C SER A 152 -3.93 17.04 -8.03
N ASP A 153 -3.68 17.74 -9.13
CA ASP A 153 -3.90 19.18 -9.21
C ASP A 153 -5.42 19.43 -9.26
N PRO A 154 -6.02 20.13 -8.27
CA PRO A 154 -7.46 20.44 -8.30
C PRO A 154 -7.84 21.43 -9.41
N GLY A 155 -6.86 22.01 -10.11
CA GLY A 155 -7.07 23.04 -11.10
C GLY A 155 -7.44 24.39 -10.47
N MET A 156 -7.84 25.34 -11.33
CA MET A 156 -8.27 26.67 -10.87
C MET A 156 -9.76 26.67 -10.50
N LEU A 157 -10.09 27.24 -9.33
CA LEU A 157 -11.47 27.59 -9.01
C LEU A 157 -11.95 28.65 -10.00
N LEU A 158 -13.12 28.44 -10.61
CA LEU A 158 -13.73 29.42 -11.50
C LEU A 158 -13.98 30.72 -10.74
N ASP A 159 -13.39 31.81 -11.24
CA ASP A 159 -13.56 33.15 -10.69
C ASP A 159 -15.00 33.60 -10.93
N ARG A 160 -15.84 33.59 -9.87
CA ARG A 160 -17.21 34.12 -9.94
C ARG A 160 -17.15 35.64 -10.04
N LYS A 161 -16.83 36.18 -11.21
CA LYS A 161 -17.14 37.57 -11.55
C LYS A 161 -18.66 37.72 -11.44
N HIS A 162 -19.11 38.30 -10.34
CA HIS A 162 -20.46 38.84 -10.22
C HIS A 162 -20.69 39.73 -11.43
N LYS A 163 -21.56 39.30 -12.34
CA LYS A 163 -22.19 40.21 -13.28
C LYS A 163 -23.02 41.17 -12.44
N ASN A 164 -22.44 42.31 -12.09
CA ASN A 164 -23.22 43.50 -11.79
C ASN A 164 -23.98 43.83 -13.08
N VAL A 165 -25.21 43.34 -13.16
CA VAL A 165 -26.20 43.85 -14.09
C VAL A 165 -26.50 45.25 -13.58
N GLN A 166 -25.93 46.26 -14.25
CA GLN A 166 -26.38 47.64 -14.10
C GLN A 166 -27.79 47.73 -14.73
N GLU A 167 -28.74 48.20 -13.93
CA GLU A 167 -30.09 48.65 -14.34
C GLU A 167 -30.04 49.85 -15.30
#